data_AF-A0A3D2WM51-F1
#
_entry.id   AF-A0A3D2WM51-F1
#
_cell.length_a   1.000
_cell.length_b   1.000
_cell.length_c   1.000
_cell.angle_alpha   90.00
_cell.angle_beta   90.00
_cell.angle_gamma   90.00
#
_symmetry.space_group_name_H-M   'P 1'
#
loop_
_entity.id
_entity.type
_entity.pdbx_description
1 polymer ?
#
loop_
_entity_poly.entity_id
_entity_poly.type
_entity_poly.pdbx_seq_one_letter_code
_entity_poly.pdbx_strand_id
1 'polypeptide(L)'
;MNRIPLKTLILAAFVILLSTMAITNLQGLSALSDINGRLTSLVDSAMAQVQITAEIQKNMQEISRDEKNTILAMTREQMDGFATSINKSIANIEDLQRKLDPLLSEAVRKDMAEFTQTWEAFIAVNEEVRSLARENSNTRAAALSAKEVRTAFEKAQKSIGILVERLKVRMTTNEDVDALRATGIIQILAAEIQLGLLEIQRDEKNIILVPTLEEMKVFEDGMDKTLALVE
;
A
#
# COMPACT_ATOMS: atom_id res chain seq x y z
N MET A 1 14.20 54.48 -55.19
CA MET A 1 14.66 53.64 -54.05
C MET A 1 14.19 54.32 -52.77
N ASN A 2 13.09 53.86 -52.17
CA ASN A 2 12.52 54.50 -50.97
C ASN A 2 13.50 54.35 -49.80
N ARG A 3 14.03 55.47 -49.30
CA ARG A 3 14.87 55.49 -48.10
C ARG A 3 13.96 55.45 -46.88
N ILE A 4 13.96 54.33 -46.17
CA ILE A 4 13.25 54.21 -44.89
C ILE A 4 14.00 55.08 -43.87
N PRO A 5 13.34 56.01 -43.17
CA PRO A 5 14.00 56.84 -42.17
C PRO A 5 14.40 56.01 -40.94
N LEU A 6 15.58 56.30 -40.38
CA LEU A 6 16.20 55.53 -39.28
C LEU A 6 15.27 55.32 -38.07
N LYS A 7 14.44 56.32 -37.75
CA LYS A 7 13.46 56.27 -36.65
C LYS A 7 12.40 55.17 -36.85
N THR A 8 11.96 54.96 -38.09
CA THR A 8 10.98 53.92 -38.44
C THR A 8 11.61 52.53 -38.36
N LEU A 9 12.90 52.40 -38.71
CA LEU A 9 13.62 51.14 -38.61
C LEU A 9 13.78 50.69 -37.15
N ILE A 10 14.15 51.62 -36.26
CA ILE A 10 14.29 51.36 -34.82
C ILE A 10 12.94 50.99 -34.20
N LEU A 11 11.88 51.73 -34.53
CA LEU A 11 10.53 51.44 -34.05
C LEU A 11 10.05 50.05 -34.50
N ALA A 12 10.28 49.69 -35.77
CA ALA A 12 9.92 48.39 -36.30
C ALA A 12 10.66 47.26 -35.59
N ALA A 13 11.98 47.41 -35.35
CA ALA A 13 12.77 46.42 -34.62
C ALA A 13 12.28 46.23 -33.18
N PHE A 14 11.90 47.31 -32.50
CA PHE A 14 11.39 47.27 -31.13
C PHE A 14 10.01 46.58 -31.05
N VAL A 15 9.12 46.85 -32.01
CA VAL A 15 7.80 46.19 -32.08
C VAL A 15 7.96 44.70 -32.37
N ILE A 16 8.88 44.31 -33.25
CA ILE A 16 9.17 42.90 -33.53
C ILE A 16 9.70 42.21 -32.27
N LEU A 17 10.63 42.82 -31.55
CA LEU A 17 11.20 42.27 -30.32
C LEU A 17 10.16 42.14 -29.19
N LEU A 18 9.29 43.14 -29.03
CA LEU A 18 8.19 43.06 -28.06
C LEU A 18 7.17 41.98 -28.45
N SER A 19 6.91 41.81 -29.75
CA SER A 19 6.00 40.78 -30.24
C SER A 19 6.55 39.37 -30.01
N THR A 20 7.85 39.16 -30.24
CA THR A 20 8.48 37.85 -29.96
C THR A 20 8.50 37.55 -28.47
N MET A 21 8.80 38.54 -27.61
CA MET A 21 8.72 38.37 -26.15
C MET A 21 7.31 38.04 -25.66
N ALA A 22 6.28 38.70 -26.22
CA ALA A 22 4.89 38.41 -25.89
C ALA A 22 4.52 36.97 -26.27
N ILE A 23 4.95 36.52 -27.45
CA ILE A 23 4.70 35.15 -27.93
C ILE A 23 5.43 34.11 -27.07
N THR A 24 6.70 34.33 -26.71
CA THR A 24 7.44 33.40 -25.84
C THR A 24 6.86 33.35 -24.44
N ASN A 25 6.37 34.48 -23.91
CA ASN A 25 5.73 34.52 -22.59
C ASN A 25 4.39 33.77 -22.58
N LEU A 26 3.60 33.89 -23.66
CA LEU A 26 2.36 33.12 -23.82
C LEU A 26 2.62 31.61 -23.93
N GLN A 27 3.65 31.20 -24.67
CA GLN A 27 4.05 29.79 -24.74
C GLN A 27 4.60 29.28 -23.40
N GLY A 28 5.34 30.11 -22.67
CA GLY A 28 5.88 29.77 -21.34
C GLY A 28 4.80 29.57 -20.28
N LEU A 29 3.79 30.45 -20.24
CA LEU A 29 2.66 30.34 -19.31
C LEU A 29 1.83 29.08 -19.55
N SER A 30 1.56 28.74 -20.82
CA SER A 30 0.85 27.50 -21.18
C SER A 30 1.66 26.25 -20.82
N ALA A 31 2.98 26.26 -21.07
CA ALA A 31 3.86 25.16 -20.70
C ALA A 31 3.92 24.92 -19.18
N LEU A 32 3.92 25.98 -18.37
CA LEU A 32 3.88 25.88 -16.91
C LEU A 32 2.55 25.33 -16.40
N SER A 33 1.42 25.74 -17.00
CA SER A 33 0.10 25.20 -16.66
C SER A 33 -0.02 23.71 -16.96
N ASP A 34 0.51 23.26 -18.10
CA ASP A 34 0.50 21.85 -18.49
C ASP A 34 1.40 20.99 -17.58
N ILE A 35 2.55 21.52 -17.17
CA ILE A 35 3.46 20.86 -16.21
C ILE A 35 2.76 20.70 -14.85
N ASN A 36 2.12 21.76 -14.34
CA ASN A 36 1.42 21.72 -13.06
C ASN A 36 0.24 20.72 -13.06
N GLY A 37 -0.53 20.66 -14.16
CA GLY A 37 -1.62 19.69 -14.33
C GLY A 37 -1.13 18.24 -14.36
N ARG A 38 -0.03 17.97 -15.08
CA ARG A 38 0.59 16.64 -15.12
C ARG A 38 1.15 16.22 -13.76
N LEU A 39 1.86 17.12 -13.08
CA LEU A 39 2.39 16.87 -11.73
C LEU A 39 1.30 16.51 -10.74
N THR A 40 0.19 17.27 -10.74
CA THR A 40 -0.97 16.99 -9.88
C THR A 40 -1.53 15.60 -10.15
N SER A 41 -1.75 15.23 -11.41
CA SER A 41 -2.28 13.91 -11.78
C SER A 41 -1.36 12.73 -11.42
N LEU A 42 -0.04 12.93 -11.46
CA LEU A 42 0.95 11.92 -11.08
C LEU A 42 0.97 11.70 -9.57
N VAL A 43 0.89 12.79 -8.79
CA VAL A 43 0.82 12.72 -7.33
C VAL A 43 -0.49 12.09 -6.88
N ASP A 44 -1.62 12.44 -7.50
CA ASP A 44 -2.93 11.83 -7.21
C ASP A 44 -2.93 10.32 -7.50
N SER A 45 -2.34 9.91 -8.62
CA SER A 45 -2.21 8.49 -8.96
C SER A 45 -1.30 7.75 -7.95
N ALA A 46 -0.21 8.36 -7.50
CA ALA A 46 0.69 7.77 -6.51
C ALA A 46 0.03 7.66 -5.13
N MET A 47 -0.71 8.69 -4.71
CA MET A 47 -1.51 8.68 -3.48
C MET A 47 -2.53 7.53 -3.51
N ALA A 48 -3.28 7.39 -4.60
CA ALA A 48 -4.26 6.33 -4.75
C ALA A 48 -3.62 4.93 -4.68
N GLN A 49 -2.48 4.74 -5.33
CA GLN A 49 -1.75 3.46 -5.27
C GLN A 49 -1.33 3.12 -3.84
N VAL A 50 -0.75 4.09 -3.13
CA VAL A 50 -0.29 3.92 -1.73
C VAL A 50 -1.47 3.64 -0.79
N GLN A 51 -2.59 4.34 -0.97
CA GLN A 51 -3.78 4.10 -0.14
C GLN A 51 -4.33 2.69 -0.37
N ILE A 52 -4.46 2.27 -1.62
CA ILE A 52 -4.97 0.93 -1.95
C ILE A 52 -4.06 -0.15 -1.37
N THR A 53 -2.74 0.01 -1.43
CA THR A 53 -1.80 -0.99 -0.91
C THR A 53 -1.79 -1.04 0.61
N ALA A 54 -1.94 0.11 1.29
CA ALA A 54 -2.18 0.16 2.72
C ALA A 54 -3.47 -0.57 3.13
N GLU A 55 -4.56 -0.37 2.38
CA GLU A 55 -5.82 -1.09 2.61
C GLU A 55 -5.67 -2.60 2.40
N ILE A 56 -4.89 -3.04 1.40
CA ILE A 56 -4.55 -4.46 1.21
C ILE A 56 -3.83 -5.00 2.45
N GLN A 57 -2.75 -4.35 2.89
CA GLN A 57 -1.99 -4.77 4.07
C GLN A 57 -2.87 -4.87 5.31
N LYS A 58 -3.81 -3.93 5.49
CA LYS A 58 -4.75 -3.95 6.61
C LYS A 58 -5.65 -5.19 6.57
N ASN A 59 -6.27 -5.47 5.43
CA ASN A 59 -7.13 -6.64 5.25
C ASN A 59 -6.35 -7.95 5.46
N MET A 60 -5.07 -7.99 5.05
CA MET A 60 -4.20 -9.14 5.31
C MET A 60 -4.02 -9.39 6.82
N GLN A 61 -3.72 -8.33 7.60
CA GLN A 61 -3.58 -8.47 9.06
C GLN A 61 -4.91 -8.85 9.72
N GLU A 62 -6.03 -8.30 9.26
CA GLU A 62 -7.38 -8.70 9.73
C GLU A 62 -7.64 -10.19 9.51
N ILE A 63 -7.31 -10.73 8.33
CA ILE A 63 -7.46 -12.16 8.02
C ILE A 63 -6.58 -13.01 8.95
N SER A 64 -5.30 -12.64 9.11
CA SER A 64 -4.37 -13.34 9.99
C SER A 64 -4.84 -13.35 11.45
N ARG A 65 -5.45 -12.26 11.90
CA ARG A 65 -6.03 -12.10 13.25
C ARG A 65 -7.29 -12.96 13.41
N ASP A 66 -8.16 -12.97 12.41
CA ASP A 66 -9.44 -13.69 12.45
C ASP A 66 -9.26 -15.20 12.29
N GLU A 67 -8.21 -15.64 11.59
CA GLU A 67 -7.80 -17.05 11.56
C GLU A 67 -7.42 -17.53 12.96
N LYS A 68 -6.56 -16.79 13.67
CA LYS A 68 -6.16 -17.14 15.05
C LYS A 68 -7.37 -17.17 15.98
N ASN A 69 -8.29 -16.21 15.81
CA ASN A 69 -9.56 -16.22 16.52
C ASN A 69 -10.41 -17.47 16.20
N THR A 70 -10.39 -17.95 14.96
CA THR A 70 -11.10 -19.18 14.57
C THR A 70 -10.54 -20.39 15.32
N ILE A 71 -9.20 -20.48 15.48
CA ILE A 71 -8.54 -21.55 16.25
C ILE A 71 -8.88 -21.46 17.75
N LEU A 72 -8.96 -20.24 18.28
CA LEU A 72 -9.23 -19.96 19.70
C LEU A 72 -10.73 -19.99 20.06
N ALA A 73 -11.63 -19.98 19.07
CA ALA A 73 -13.07 -19.96 19.28
C ALA A 73 -13.56 -21.26 19.95
N MET A 74 -14.54 -21.12 20.85
CA MET A 74 -15.11 -22.25 21.60
C MET A 74 -16.41 -22.79 20.99
N THR A 75 -17.02 -22.04 20.06
CA THR A 75 -18.33 -22.36 19.47
C THR A 75 -18.28 -22.25 17.94
N ARG A 76 -19.13 -23.02 17.26
CA ARG A 76 -19.21 -23.02 15.80
C ARG A 76 -19.73 -21.69 15.27
N GLU A 77 -20.64 -21.07 16.00
CA GLU A 77 -21.21 -19.76 15.68
C GLU A 77 -20.13 -18.66 15.67
N GLN A 78 -19.19 -18.70 16.63
CA GLN A 78 -18.04 -17.79 16.63
C GLN A 78 -17.11 -18.05 15.43
N MET A 79 -16.80 -19.33 15.15
CA MET A 79 -15.99 -19.71 13.99
C MET A 79 -16.63 -19.24 12.67
N ASP A 80 -17.95 -19.36 12.54
CA ASP A 80 -18.71 -18.88 11.38
C ASP A 80 -18.64 -17.35 11.23
N GLY A 81 -18.69 -16.63 12.35
CA GLY A 81 -18.49 -15.18 12.38
C GLY A 81 -17.11 -14.78 11.84
N PHE A 82 -16.06 -15.42 12.33
CA PHE A 82 -14.68 -15.16 11.85
C PHE A 82 -14.49 -15.59 10.39
N ALA A 83 -15.03 -16.74 9.98
CA ALA A 83 -14.97 -17.19 8.59
C ALA A 83 -15.65 -16.19 7.64
N THR A 84 -16.77 -15.59 8.05
CA THR A 84 -17.47 -14.54 7.29
C THR A 84 -16.61 -13.28 7.17
N SER A 85 -15.98 -12.86 8.27
CA SER A 85 -15.06 -11.71 8.29
C SER A 85 -13.86 -11.94 7.34
N ILE A 86 -13.23 -13.12 7.42
CA ILE A 86 -12.12 -13.51 6.54
C ILE A 86 -12.54 -13.45 5.07
N ASN A 87 -13.67 -14.06 4.71
CA ASN A 87 -14.14 -14.08 3.32
C ASN A 87 -14.42 -12.66 2.79
N LYS A 88 -14.93 -11.76 3.65
CA LYS A 88 -15.14 -10.36 3.30
C LYS A 88 -13.81 -9.64 3.02
N SER A 89 -12.82 -9.82 3.88
CA SER A 89 -11.50 -9.21 3.70
C SER A 89 -10.78 -9.76 2.46
N ILE A 90 -10.94 -11.06 2.14
CA ILE A 90 -10.41 -11.66 0.90
C ILE A 90 -11.04 -10.99 -0.33
N ALA A 91 -12.37 -10.92 -0.38
CA ALA A 91 -13.09 -10.28 -1.48
C ALA A 91 -12.73 -8.78 -1.63
N ASN A 92 -12.46 -8.10 -0.52
CA ASN A 92 -12.00 -6.71 -0.54
C ASN A 92 -10.58 -6.59 -1.12
N ILE A 93 -9.66 -7.48 -0.75
CA ILE A 93 -8.32 -7.52 -1.35
C ILE A 93 -8.44 -7.73 -2.86
N GLU A 94 -9.20 -8.71 -3.33
CA GLU A 94 -9.39 -8.96 -4.77
C GLU A 94 -9.92 -7.71 -5.51
N ASP A 95 -10.86 -6.98 -4.89
CA ASP A 95 -11.38 -5.73 -5.45
C ASP A 95 -10.34 -4.61 -5.50
N LEU A 96 -9.54 -4.47 -4.44
CA LEU A 96 -8.43 -3.53 -4.37
C LEU A 96 -7.35 -3.87 -5.40
N GLN A 97 -7.04 -5.14 -5.63
CA GLN A 97 -6.11 -5.57 -6.68
C GLN A 97 -6.62 -5.16 -8.07
N ARG A 98 -7.91 -5.34 -8.37
CA ARG A 98 -8.53 -4.90 -9.63
C ARG A 98 -8.48 -3.37 -9.80
N LYS A 99 -8.70 -2.61 -8.73
CA LYS A 99 -8.60 -1.14 -8.73
C LYS A 99 -7.17 -0.65 -8.89
N LEU A 100 -6.19 -1.38 -8.35
CA LEU A 100 -4.78 -1.02 -8.42
C LEU A 100 -4.18 -1.28 -9.81
N ASP A 101 -4.53 -2.40 -10.46
CA ASP A 101 -3.95 -2.82 -11.74
C ASP A 101 -3.88 -1.72 -12.83
N PRO A 102 -4.95 -0.94 -13.12
CA PRO A 102 -4.89 0.11 -14.14
C PRO A 102 -3.99 1.29 -13.75
N LEU A 103 -3.68 1.45 -12.47
CA LEU A 103 -2.80 2.52 -11.99
C LEU A 103 -1.33 2.12 -12.13
N LEU A 104 -1.00 0.83 -12.18
CA LEU A 104 0.39 0.36 -12.11
C LEU A 104 1.16 0.56 -13.42
N SER A 105 2.36 1.13 -13.29
CA SER A 105 3.37 1.06 -14.36
C SER A 105 3.87 -0.38 -14.58
N GLU A 106 4.40 -0.67 -15.78
CA GLU A 106 4.95 -1.98 -16.14
C GLU A 106 6.00 -2.49 -15.13
N ALA A 107 6.87 -1.60 -14.63
CA ALA A 107 7.90 -1.93 -13.65
C ALA A 107 7.33 -2.34 -12.26
N VAL A 108 6.12 -1.88 -11.91
CA VAL A 108 5.47 -2.20 -10.62
C VAL A 108 4.50 -3.39 -10.77
N ARG A 109 4.01 -3.65 -11.99
CA ARG A 109 3.14 -4.80 -12.30
C ARG A 109 3.81 -6.15 -11.98
N LYS A 110 5.14 -6.23 -12.08
CA LYS A 110 5.90 -7.43 -11.66
C LYS A 110 5.80 -7.69 -10.15
N ASP A 111 5.98 -6.66 -9.32
CA ASP A 111 5.86 -6.82 -7.86
C ASP A 111 4.42 -7.17 -7.47
N MET A 112 3.45 -6.62 -8.20
CA MET A 112 2.04 -6.94 -8.01
C MET A 112 1.74 -8.42 -8.31
N ALA A 113 2.32 -8.96 -9.40
CA ALA A 113 2.18 -10.37 -9.73
C ALA A 113 2.82 -11.29 -8.68
N GLU A 114 3.99 -10.91 -8.15
CA GLU A 114 4.64 -11.63 -7.05
C GLU A 114 3.79 -11.60 -5.77
N PHE A 115 3.18 -10.45 -5.47
CA PHE A 115 2.21 -10.34 -4.38
C PHE A 115 1.02 -11.27 -4.61
N THR A 116 0.37 -11.23 -5.76
CA THR A 116 -0.79 -12.10 -6.07
C THR A 116 -0.45 -13.58 -5.88
N GLN A 117 0.71 -14.03 -6.36
CA GLN A 117 1.15 -15.41 -6.21
C GLN A 117 1.35 -15.80 -4.73
N THR A 118 2.05 -14.96 -3.96
CA THR A 118 2.30 -15.21 -2.54
C THR A 118 1.03 -15.14 -1.70
N TRP A 119 0.09 -14.28 -2.10
CA TRP A 119 -1.24 -14.14 -1.52
C TRP A 119 -2.10 -15.39 -1.72
N GLU A 120 -2.19 -15.91 -2.95
CA GLU A 120 -2.93 -17.13 -3.26
C GLU A 120 -2.40 -18.34 -2.47
N ALA A 121 -1.07 -18.44 -2.35
CA ALA A 121 -0.44 -19.49 -1.54
C ALA A 121 -0.80 -19.37 -0.05
N PHE A 122 -0.86 -18.16 0.50
CA PHE A 122 -1.31 -17.93 1.88
C PHE A 122 -2.78 -18.33 2.06
N ILE A 123 -3.67 -17.93 1.14
CA ILE A 123 -5.10 -18.25 1.24
C ILE A 123 -5.36 -19.76 1.24
N ALA A 124 -4.65 -20.51 0.40
CA ALA A 124 -4.79 -21.97 0.36
C ALA A 124 -4.48 -22.63 1.72
N VAL A 125 -3.39 -22.24 2.38
CA VAL A 125 -3.02 -22.82 3.69
C VAL A 125 -3.93 -22.28 4.81
N ASN A 126 -4.35 -21.01 4.73
CA ASN A 126 -5.31 -20.42 5.68
C ASN A 126 -6.66 -21.16 5.66
N GLU A 127 -7.14 -21.56 4.48
CA GLU A 127 -8.37 -22.34 4.33
C GLU A 127 -8.26 -23.72 5.01
N GLU A 128 -7.12 -24.40 4.88
CA GLU A 128 -6.88 -25.68 5.56
C GLU A 128 -6.95 -25.53 7.09
N VAL A 129 -6.31 -24.50 7.65
CA VAL A 129 -6.37 -24.21 9.09
C VAL A 129 -7.81 -23.99 9.55
N ARG A 130 -8.60 -23.23 8.80
CA ARG A 130 -10.00 -22.95 9.13
C ARG A 130 -10.87 -24.21 9.08
N SER A 131 -10.63 -25.10 8.12
CA SER A 131 -11.32 -26.41 8.06
C SER A 131 -10.99 -27.24 9.29
N LEU A 132 -9.70 -27.36 9.63
CA LEU A 132 -9.24 -28.11 10.80
C LEU A 132 -9.80 -27.57 12.11
N ALA A 133 -9.84 -26.24 12.28
CA ALA A 133 -10.44 -25.61 13.46
C ALA A 133 -11.94 -25.91 13.57
N ARG A 134 -12.67 -25.87 12.44
CA ARG A 134 -14.11 -26.20 12.40
C ARG A 134 -14.40 -27.67 12.71
N GLU A 135 -13.46 -28.55 12.40
CA GLU A 135 -13.50 -29.98 12.72
C GLU A 135 -13.13 -30.28 14.17
N ASN A 136 -12.97 -29.26 15.03
CA ASN A 136 -12.47 -29.36 16.40
C ASN A 136 -11.04 -29.94 16.49
N SER A 137 -10.26 -29.89 15.41
CA SER A 137 -8.87 -30.31 15.37
C SER A 137 -7.91 -29.15 15.73
N ASN A 138 -8.23 -28.42 16.80
CA ASN A 138 -7.58 -27.15 17.13
C ASN A 138 -6.06 -27.27 17.38
N THR A 139 -5.60 -28.42 17.90
CA THR A 139 -4.15 -28.69 18.08
C THR A 139 -3.41 -28.77 16.75
N ARG A 140 -4.01 -29.43 15.75
CA ARG A 140 -3.45 -29.52 14.40
C ARG A 140 -3.57 -28.17 13.67
N ALA A 141 -4.69 -27.48 13.83
CA ALA A 141 -4.90 -26.14 13.28
C ALA A 141 -3.86 -25.14 13.82
N ALA A 142 -3.60 -25.16 15.14
CA ALA A 142 -2.58 -24.32 15.77
C ALA A 142 -1.17 -24.63 15.25
N ALA A 143 -0.81 -25.92 15.14
CA ALA A 143 0.49 -26.34 14.63
C ALA A 143 0.72 -25.91 13.16
N LEU A 144 -0.32 -26.03 12.32
CA LEU A 144 -0.28 -25.60 10.91
C LEU A 144 -0.20 -24.07 10.81
N SER A 145 -0.98 -23.35 11.63
CA SER A 145 -0.98 -21.88 11.68
C SER A 145 0.38 -21.32 12.09
N ALA A 146 0.97 -21.85 13.16
CA ALA A 146 2.26 -21.40 13.70
C ALA A 146 3.45 -21.61 12.74
N LYS A 147 3.32 -22.50 11.75
CA LYS A 147 4.39 -22.84 10.81
C LYS A 147 4.08 -22.39 9.39
N GLU A 148 3.19 -23.12 8.72
CA GLU A 148 3.00 -23.02 7.27
C GLU A 148 2.25 -21.75 6.91
N VAL A 149 1.17 -21.45 7.63
CA VAL A 149 0.45 -20.18 7.44
C VAL A 149 1.35 -19.01 7.76
N ARG A 150 2.04 -19.02 8.92
CA ARG A 150 2.95 -17.92 9.28
C ARG A 150 3.98 -17.66 8.18
N THR A 151 4.61 -18.71 7.67
CA THR A 151 5.61 -18.60 6.60
C THR A 151 5.01 -18.06 5.30
N ALA A 152 3.80 -18.51 4.93
CA ALA A 152 3.12 -18.02 3.73
C ALA A 152 2.69 -16.55 3.89
N PHE A 153 2.20 -16.18 5.06
CA PHE A 153 1.81 -14.82 5.41
C PHE A 153 3.00 -13.86 5.37
N GLU A 154 4.14 -14.23 5.96
CA GLU A 154 5.37 -13.43 5.94
C GLU A 154 5.87 -13.18 4.51
N LYS A 155 5.76 -14.17 3.62
CA LYS A 155 6.09 -14.01 2.19
C LYS A 155 5.17 -13.00 1.50
N ALA A 156 3.86 -13.10 1.73
CA ALA A 156 2.88 -12.16 1.17
C ALA A 156 3.06 -10.74 1.75
N GLN A 157 3.35 -10.62 3.05
CA GLN A 157 3.62 -9.34 3.70
C GLN A 157 4.90 -8.70 3.15
N LYS A 158 5.93 -9.49 2.90
CA LYS A 158 7.19 -9.01 2.30
C LYS A 158 6.99 -8.52 0.86
N SER A 159 6.27 -9.26 0.03
CA SER A 159 6.05 -8.89 -1.38
C SER A 159 5.24 -7.60 -1.51
N ILE A 160 4.15 -7.43 -0.74
CA ILE A 160 3.39 -6.16 -0.74
C ILE A 160 4.20 -5.01 -0.12
N GLY A 161 5.04 -5.28 0.88
CA GLY A 161 5.92 -4.27 1.49
C GLY A 161 6.94 -3.70 0.50
N ILE A 162 7.53 -4.53 -0.36
CA ILE A 162 8.42 -4.08 -1.44
C ILE A 162 7.68 -3.15 -2.42
N LEU A 163 6.44 -3.50 -2.75
CA LEU A 163 5.60 -2.68 -3.64
C LEU A 163 5.30 -1.32 -3.00
N VAL A 164 4.91 -1.30 -1.73
CA VAL A 164 4.67 -0.06 -0.96
C VAL A 164 5.91 0.83 -0.94
N GLU A 165 7.09 0.27 -0.64
CA GLU A 165 8.33 1.04 -0.60
C GLU A 165 8.67 1.67 -1.95
N ARG A 166 8.48 0.92 -3.04
CA ARG A 166 8.69 1.44 -4.40
C ARG A 166 7.72 2.58 -4.74
N LEU A 167 6.48 2.51 -4.28
CA LEU A 167 5.50 3.57 -4.45
C LEU A 167 5.85 4.81 -3.61
N LYS A 168 6.31 4.64 -2.37
CA LYS A 168 6.78 5.74 -1.51
C LYS A 168 7.94 6.50 -2.13
N VAL A 169 8.96 5.79 -2.62
CA VAL A 169 10.14 6.42 -3.25
C VAL A 169 9.73 7.24 -4.49
N ARG A 170 8.76 6.78 -5.27
CA ARG A 170 8.22 7.53 -6.42
C ARG A 170 7.46 8.78 -6.00
N MET A 171 6.86 8.77 -4.81
CA MET A 171 6.11 9.90 -4.27
C MET A 171 7.04 11.01 -3.76
N THR A 172 8.20 10.65 -3.21
CA THR A 172 9.16 11.60 -2.61
C THR A 172 10.14 12.22 -3.60
N THR A 173 10.23 11.71 -4.83
CA THR A 173 11.22 12.15 -5.83
C THR A 173 10.78 13.33 -6.72
N ASN A 174 9.51 13.74 -6.71
CA ASN A 174 9.02 14.88 -7.51
C ASN A 174 8.89 16.12 -6.62
N GLU A 175 9.58 17.22 -6.90
CA GLU A 175 9.75 18.38 -5.99
C GLU A 175 8.55 19.36 -5.91
N ASP A 176 7.67 19.44 -6.90
CA ASP A 176 6.77 20.61 -7.07
C ASP A 176 5.38 20.60 -6.37
N VAL A 177 5.03 19.60 -5.54
CA VAL A 177 3.66 19.47 -4.97
C VAL A 177 3.64 19.13 -3.46
N ASP A 178 4.13 20.06 -2.64
CA ASP A 178 4.37 19.82 -1.20
C ASP A 178 3.12 19.46 -0.38
N ALA A 179 1.98 20.11 -0.61
CA ALA A 179 0.78 19.90 0.20
C ALA A 179 0.10 18.53 -0.06
N LEU A 180 0.00 18.10 -1.32
CA LEU A 180 -0.53 16.78 -1.66
C LEU A 180 0.44 15.67 -1.20
N ARG A 181 1.76 15.89 -1.36
CA ARG A 181 2.78 14.96 -0.85
C ARG A 181 2.71 14.80 0.66
N ALA A 182 2.57 15.90 1.40
CA ALA A 182 2.41 15.88 2.85
C ALA A 182 1.16 15.12 3.28
N THR A 183 0.04 15.31 2.58
CA THR A 183 -1.21 14.58 2.85
C THR A 183 -1.03 13.07 2.66
N GLY A 184 -0.37 12.66 1.57
CA GLY A 184 -0.07 11.25 1.32
C GLY A 184 0.88 10.63 2.34
N ILE A 185 1.90 11.37 2.79
CA ILE A 185 2.80 10.91 3.87
C ILE A 185 2.02 10.73 5.18
N ILE A 186 1.12 11.64 5.53
CA ILE A 186 0.26 11.50 6.72
C ILE A 186 -0.60 10.24 6.62
N GLN A 187 -1.17 9.96 5.44
CA GLN A 187 -1.96 8.74 5.22
C GLN A 187 -1.12 7.46 5.35
N ILE A 188 0.12 7.47 4.84
CA ILE A 188 1.08 6.36 5.02
C ILE A 188 1.33 6.11 6.50
N LEU A 189 1.69 7.15 7.26
CA LEU A 189 2.00 7.02 8.68
C LEU A 189 0.78 6.54 9.47
N ALA A 190 -0.40 7.05 9.16
CA ALA A 190 -1.65 6.60 9.77
C ALA A 190 -1.93 5.11 9.48
N ALA A 191 -1.66 4.65 8.25
CA ALA A 191 -1.76 3.25 7.90
C ALA A 191 -0.74 2.38 8.64
N GLU A 192 0.52 2.83 8.74
CA GLU A 192 1.57 2.12 9.49
C GLU A 192 1.21 1.94 10.96
N ILE A 193 0.67 2.98 11.60
CA ILE A 193 0.18 2.89 12.98
C ILE A 193 -0.95 1.85 13.08
N GLN A 194 -1.94 1.91 12.16
CA GLN A 194 -3.04 0.95 12.16
C GLN A 194 -2.56 -0.49 11.94
N LEU A 195 -1.59 -0.69 11.05
CA LEU A 195 -0.97 -1.99 10.79
C LEU A 195 -0.22 -2.47 12.03
N GLY A 196 0.58 -1.62 12.67
CA GLY A 196 1.30 -1.96 13.90
C GLY A 196 0.37 -2.40 15.03
N LEU A 197 -0.77 -1.72 15.21
CA LEU A 197 -1.78 -2.15 16.18
C LEU A 197 -2.37 -3.54 15.86
N LEU A 198 -2.61 -3.84 14.58
CA LEU A 198 -3.08 -5.16 14.16
C LEU A 198 -2.00 -6.24 14.31
N GLU A 199 -0.74 -5.91 14.06
CA GLU A 199 0.40 -6.79 14.29
C GLU A 199 0.55 -7.14 15.77
N ILE A 200 0.44 -6.16 16.67
CA ILE A 200 0.44 -6.40 18.12
C ILE A 200 -0.70 -7.37 18.51
N GLN A 201 -1.93 -7.11 18.06
CA GLN A 201 -3.07 -8.01 18.34
C GLN A 201 -2.87 -9.42 17.78
N ARG A 202 -2.20 -9.55 16.63
CA ARG A 202 -1.88 -10.83 16.02
C ARG A 202 -0.82 -11.56 16.85
N ASP A 203 0.19 -10.84 17.32
CA ASP A 203 1.32 -11.40 18.06
C ASP A 203 0.93 -11.80 19.48
N GLU A 204 0.05 -11.06 20.15
CA GLU A 204 -0.61 -11.48 21.39
C GLU A 204 -1.27 -12.87 21.25
N LYS A 205 -1.95 -13.11 20.12
CA LYS A 205 -2.59 -14.41 19.85
C LYS A 205 -1.57 -15.48 19.50
N ASN A 206 -0.49 -15.13 18.81
CA ASN A 206 0.59 -16.06 18.54
C ASN A 206 1.23 -16.57 19.83
N ILE A 207 1.43 -15.70 20.84
CA ILE A 207 1.93 -16.10 22.16
C ILE A 207 1.04 -17.18 22.78
N ILE A 208 -0.28 -17.07 22.63
CA ILE A 208 -1.24 -18.07 23.15
C ILE A 208 -1.15 -19.39 22.37
N LEU A 209 -0.86 -19.33 21.08
CA LEU A 209 -0.90 -20.49 20.17
C LEU A 209 0.39 -21.29 20.12
N VAL A 210 1.54 -20.71 20.48
CA VAL A 210 2.83 -21.42 20.42
C VAL A 210 3.11 -22.25 21.67
N PRO A 211 3.73 -23.44 21.53
CA PRO A 211 3.92 -24.37 22.63
C PRO A 211 5.12 -24.07 23.53
N THR A 212 6.10 -23.27 23.09
CA THR A 212 7.36 -23.07 23.81
C THR A 212 7.60 -21.63 24.25
N LEU A 213 8.27 -21.46 25.41
CA LEU A 213 8.68 -20.15 25.93
C LEU A 213 9.63 -19.41 24.98
N GLU A 214 10.50 -20.14 24.29
CA GLU A 214 11.41 -19.55 23.29
C GLU A 214 10.62 -18.94 22.13
N GLU A 215 9.59 -19.63 21.62
CA GLU A 215 8.72 -19.09 20.58
C GLU A 215 7.86 -17.93 21.07
N MET A 216 7.35 -17.97 22.31
CA MET A 216 6.60 -16.86 22.91
C MET A 216 7.44 -15.58 22.95
N LYS A 217 8.71 -15.70 23.36
CA LYS A 217 9.63 -14.58 23.46
C LYS A 217 9.88 -13.89 22.11
N VAL A 218 9.88 -14.63 21.01
CA VAL A 218 10.03 -14.04 19.66
C VAL A 218 8.89 -13.06 19.36
N PHE A 219 7.67 -13.37 19.78
CA PHE A 219 6.52 -12.48 19.59
C PHE A 219 6.47 -11.34 20.58
N GLU A 220 6.91 -11.55 21.83
CA GLU A 220 7.06 -10.49 22.83
C GLU A 220 8.09 -9.44 22.35
N ASP A 221 9.27 -9.88 21.93
CA ASP A 221 10.31 -9.00 21.37
C ASP A 221 9.83 -8.30 20.08
N GLY A 222 8.95 -8.95 19.31
CA GLY A 222 8.31 -8.39 18.11
C GLY A 222 7.33 -7.26 18.46
N MET A 223 6.45 -7.52 19.43
CA MET A 223 5.49 -6.54 19.94
C MET A 223 6.19 -5.31 20.51
N ASP A 224 7.25 -5.47 21.30
CA ASP A 224 8.01 -4.36 21.87
C ASP A 224 8.61 -3.47 20.77
N LYS A 225 9.13 -4.08 19.70
CA LYS A 225 9.64 -3.34 18.54
C LYS A 225 8.54 -2.58 17.82
N THR A 226 7.40 -3.23 17.58
CA THR A 226 6.27 -2.59 16.91
C THR A 226 5.70 -1.45 17.76
N LEU A 227 5.62 -1.62 19.09
CA LEU A 227 5.18 -0.61 20.03
C LEU A 227 6.09 0.62 19.99
N ALA A 228 7.41 0.42 20.02
CA ALA A 228 8.39 1.51 19.93
C ALA A 228 8.35 2.29 18.59
N LEU A 229 7.75 1.71 17.53
CA LEU A 229 7.56 2.38 16.24
C LEU A 229 6.26 3.18 16.14
N VAL A 230 5.28 2.88 17.00
CA VAL A 230 3.96 3.57 17.01
C VAL A 230 3.82 4.60 18.14
N GLU A 231 4.75 4.63 19.10
CA GLU A 231 4.90 5.66 20.15
C GLU A 231 5.64 6.91 19.66
#